data_AF-A0A957MTA7-F1
#
_entry.id   AF-A0A957MTA7-F1
#
_cell.length_a   1.000
_cell.length_b   1.000
_cell.length_c   1.000
_cell.angle_alpha   90.00
_cell.angle_beta   90.00
_cell.angle_gamma   90.00
#
_symmetry.space_group_name_H-M   'P 1'
#
loop_
_entity.id
_entity.type
_entity.pdbx_description
1 polymer ?
#
loop_
_entity_poly.entity_id
_entity_poly.type
_entity_poly.pdbx_seq_one_letter_code
_entity_poly.pdbx_strand_id
1 'polypeptide(L)'
;MSYVFKLSSFVRPYWRWALIALVLLTILVFLDLSIPRLIQRIIDQGINQGNQQVVIQTGLLMLGISLVSALIAVGNNIYSVRVGESVARDLREAIFLQIQRFAYGDLDRQQTGQLMIRLTVDASALQRLTQITLRIGTRAP
;
A
#
# COMPACT_ATOMS: atom_id res chain seq x y z
N MET A 1 -14.52 18.81 9.28
CA MET A 1 -14.86 17.51 8.64
C MET A 1 -15.21 17.58 7.14
N SER A 2 -15.83 18.65 6.61
CA SER A 2 -16.32 18.69 5.20
C SER A 2 -15.21 18.64 4.11
N TYR A 3 -14.01 19.16 4.38
CA TYR A 3 -12.91 19.21 3.39
C TYR A 3 -12.27 17.84 3.10
N VAL A 4 -12.31 16.91 4.05
CA VAL A 4 -11.76 15.54 3.89
C VAL A 4 -12.57 14.76 2.84
N PHE A 5 -13.88 15.01 2.74
CA PHE A 5 -14.76 14.40 1.74
C PHE A 5 -14.48 14.90 0.32
N LYS A 6 -14.05 16.15 0.13
CA LYS A 6 -13.64 16.65 -1.21
C LYS A 6 -12.34 16.01 -1.70
N LEU A 7 -11.37 15.79 -0.80
CA LEU A 7 -10.15 15.04 -1.13
C LEU A 7 -10.41 13.56 -1.42
N SER A 8 -11.39 12.94 -0.76
CA SER A 8 -11.79 11.55 -1.06
C SER A 8 -12.33 11.35 -2.49
N SER A 9 -12.77 12.43 -3.15
CA SER A 9 -13.20 12.38 -4.55
C SER A 9 -12.05 12.15 -5.53
N PHE A 10 -10.80 12.44 -5.16
CA PHE A 10 -9.60 12.13 -5.97
C PHE A 10 -9.14 10.68 -5.80
N VAL A 11 -9.55 10.01 -4.71
CA VAL A 11 -9.26 8.58 -4.46
C VAL A 11 -10.34 7.68 -5.12
N ARG A 12 -11.56 8.20 -5.30
CA ARG A 12 -12.71 7.51 -5.93
C ARG A 12 -12.42 6.85 -7.29
N PRO A 13 -11.68 7.46 -8.24
CA PRO A 13 -11.38 6.85 -9.54
C PRO A 13 -10.52 5.58 -9.42
N TYR A 14 -9.73 5.47 -8.35
CA TYR A 14 -8.77 4.37 -8.14
C TYR A 14 -9.31 3.23 -7.27
N TRP A 15 -10.60 3.25 -6.92
CA TRP A 15 -11.21 2.26 -6.04
C TRP A 15 -11.10 0.82 -6.56
N ARG A 16 -11.10 0.61 -7.89
CA ARG A 16 -10.89 -0.71 -8.51
C ARG A 16 -9.48 -1.25 -8.26
N TRP A 17 -8.46 -0.40 -8.37
CA TRP A 17 -7.06 -0.78 -8.09
C TRP A 17 -6.82 -0.98 -6.59
N ALA A 18 -7.47 -0.17 -5.76
CA ALA A 18 -7.47 -0.36 -4.31
C ALA A 18 -8.11 -1.70 -3.90
N LEU A 19 -9.23 -2.08 -4.53
CA LEU A 19 -9.89 -3.37 -4.29
C LEU A 19 -8.99 -4.56 -4.68
N ILE A 20 -8.33 -4.47 -5.85
CA ILE A 20 -7.37 -5.50 -6.29
C ILE A 20 -6.20 -5.60 -5.31
N ALA A 21 -5.62 -4.46 -4.89
CA ALA A 21 -4.56 -4.44 -3.90
C ALA A 21 -5.02 -5.06 -2.57
N LEU A 22 -6.24 -4.75 -2.11
CA LEU A 22 -6.83 -5.33 -0.91
C LEU A 22 -6.96 -6.86 -1.01
N VAL A 23 -7.49 -7.37 -2.12
CA VAL A 23 -7.65 -8.82 -2.36
C VAL A 23 -6.29 -9.53 -2.37
N LEU A 24 -5.30 -8.97 -3.08
CA LEU A 24 -3.93 -9.51 -3.08
C LEU A 24 -3.34 -9.55 -1.66
N LEU A 25 -3.62 -8.51 -0.86
CA LEU A 25 -3.12 -8.41 0.49
C LEU A 25 -3.79 -9.44 1.42
N THR A 26 -5.10 -9.67 1.30
CA THR A 26 -5.79 -10.73 2.03
C THR A 26 -5.16 -12.10 1.74
N ILE A 27 -4.95 -12.42 0.46
CA ILE A 27 -4.30 -13.68 0.05
C ILE A 27 -2.90 -13.81 0.65
N LEU A 28 -2.13 -12.72 0.64
CA LEU A 28 -0.79 -12.68 1.20
C LEU A 28 -0.78 -12.95 2.71
N VAL A 29 -1.71 -12.37 3.46
CA VAL A 29 -1.84 -12.62 4.91
C VAL A 29 -2.19 -14.09 5.18
N PHE A 30 -3.07 -14.69 4.37
CA PHE A 30 -3.38 -16.12 4.50
C PHE A 30 -2.13 -17.00 4.27
N LEU A 31 -1.31 -16.66 3.27
CA LEU A 31 -0.05 -17.36 2.98
C LEU A 31 0.95 -17.25 4.15
N ASP A 32 1.12 -16.05 4.68
CA ASP A 32 2.03 -15.81 5.82
C ASP A 32 1.53 -16.56 7.08
N LEU A 33 0.21 -16.62 7.31
CA LEU A 33 -0.37 -17.36 8.43
C LEU A 33 -0.28 -18.89 8.28
N SER A 34 -0.12 -19.41 7.05
CA SER A 34 0.12 -20.84 6.84
C SER A 34 1.53 -21.29 7.25
N ILE A 35 2.52 -20.40 7.27
CA ILE A 35 3.91 -20.72 7.70
C ILE A 35 3.95 -21.30 9.13
N PRO A 36 3.37 -20.67 10.17
CA PRO A 36 3.37 -21.24 11.52
C PRO A 36 2.69 -22.60 11.63
N ARG A 37 1.63 -22.88 10.83
CA ARG A 37 1.03 -24.22 10.78
C ARG A 37 1.98 -25.26 10.18
N LEU A 38 2.78 -24.88 9.18
CA LEU A 38 3.79 -25.77 8.60
C LEU A 38 4.94 -26.02 9.57
N ILE A 39 5.34 -25.01 10.34
CA ILE A 39 6.32 -25.16 11.43
C ILE A 39 5.79 -26.16 12.47
N GLN A 40 4.53 -26.03 12.89
CA GLN A 40 3.91 -26.99 13.81
C GLN A 40 3.97 -28.42 13.24
N ARG A 41 3.67 -28.60 11.95
CA ARG A 41 3.75 -29.91 11.30
C ARG A 41 5.16 -30.48 11.27
N ILE A 42 6.18 -29.65 11.05
CA ILE A 42 7.59 -30.05 11.12
C ILE A 42 7.94 -30.55 12.51
N ILE A 43 7.50 -29.85 13.56
CA ILE A 43 7.77 -30.23 14.95
C ILE A 43 7.03 -31.52 15.30
N ASP A 44 5.72 -31.58 15.09
CA ASP A 44 4.85 -32.67 15.56
C ASP A 44 5.02 -33.97 14.76
N GLN A 45 5.16 -33.87 13.43
CA GLN A 45 5.17 -35.02 12.52
C GLN A 45 6.57 -35.33 11.96
N GLY A 46 7.49 -34.35 11.99
CA GLY A 46 8.86 -34.53 11.54
C GLY A 46 9.79 -34.87 12.70
N ILE A 47 10.04 -33.89 13.56
CA ILE A 47 11.02 -34.00 14.65
C ILE A 47 10.56 -35.03 15.70
N ASN A 48 9.31 -34.93 16.17
CA ASN A 48 8.82 -35.78 17.25
C ASN A 48 8.64 -37.26 16.83
N GLN A 49 8.43 -37.52 15.54
CA GLN A 49 8.30 -38.87 14.98
C GLN A 49 9.60 -39.40 14.34
N GLY A 50 10.68 -38.61 14.36
CA GLY A 50 11.95 -38.95 13.70
C GLY A 50 11.87 -39.08 12.17
N ASN A 51 10.81 -38.56 11.54
CA ASN A 51 10.57 -38.70 10.11
C ASN A 51 11.22 -37.56 9.32
N GLN A 52 12.45 -37.78 8.88
CA GLN A 52 13.23 -36.81 8.12
C GLN A 52 12.62 -36.48 6.75
N GLN A 53 11.84 -37.41 6.16
CA GLN A 53 11.16 -37.19 4.90
C GLN A 53 10.02 -36.15 5.02
N VAL A 54 9.29 -36.14 6.13
CA VAL A 54 8.26 -35.14 6.43
C VAL A 54 8.88 -33.76 6.61
N VAL A 55 10.04 -33.67 7.27
CA VAL A 55 10.78 -32.40 7.45
C VAL A 55 11.19 -31.83 6.11
N ILE A 56 11.81 -32.63 5.23
CA ILE A 56 12.29 -32.18 3.92
C ILE A 56 11.12 -31.78 3.01
N GLN A 57 10.06 -32.60 2.92
CA GLN A 57 8.89 -32.28 2.10
C GLN A 57 8.19 -31.01 2.58
N THR A 58 7.98 -30.87 3.89
CA THR A 58 7.30 -29.69 4.46
C THR A 58 8.17 -28.44 4.33
N GLY A 59 9.49 -28.56 4.49
CA GLY A 59 10.44 -27.47 4.26
C GLY A 59 10.47 -27.00 2.80
N LEU A 60 10.43 -27.94 1.84
CA LEU A 60 10.34 -27.60 0.42
C LEU A 60 9.02 -26.87 0.09
N LEU A 61 7.93 -27.31 0.73
CA LEU A 61 6.60 -26.70 0.58
C LEU A 61 6.57 -25.28 1.19
N MET A 62 7.23 -25.06 2.33
CA MET A 62 7.43 -23.74 2.91
C MET A 62 8.24 -22.81 2.00
N LEU A 63 9.32 -23.31 1.38
CA LEU A 63 10.08 -22.53 0.41
C LEU A 63 9.23 -22.12 -0.79
N GLY A 64 8.42 -23.04 -1.32
CA GLY A 64 7.48 -22.75 -2.40
C GLY A 64 6.46 -21.66 -2.03
N ILE A 65 5.85 -21.78 -0.85
CA ILE A 65 4.89 -20.79 -0.33
C ILE A 65 5.56 -19.42 -0.12
N SER A 66 6.76 -19.38 0.46
CA SER A 66 7.52 -18.13 0.64
C SER A 66 7.87 -17.46 -0.69
N LEU A 67 8.18 -18.24 -1.73
CA LEU A 67 8.46 -17.69 -3.06
C LEU A 67 7.19 -17.06 -3.65
N VAL A 68 6.05 -17.74 -3.53
CA VAL A 68 4.75 -17.22 -3.99
C VAL A 68 4.33 -15.99 -3.19
N SER A 69 4.49 -16.00 -1.87
CA SER A 69 4.17 -14.85 -1.02
C SER A 69 5.05 -13.64 -1.37
N ALA A 70 6.33 -13.84 -1.64
CA ALA A 70 7.23 -12.78 -2.10
C ALA A 70 6.77 -12.17 -3.44
N LEU A 71 6.38 -13.00 -4.42
CA LEU A 71 5.86 -12.52 -5.71
C LEU A 71 4.57 -11.71 -5.53
N ILE A 72 3.64 -12.17 -4.69
CA ILE A 72 2.40 -11.47 -4.39
C ILE A 72 2.68 -10.15 -3.65
N ALA A 73 3.65 -10.14 -2.73
CA ALA A 73 4.08 -8.95 -2.02
C ALA A 73 4.64 -7.89 -2.98
N VAL A 74 5.48 -8.29 -3.95
CA VAL A 74 5.99 -7.40 -5.00
C VAL A 74 4.85 -6.88 -5.87
N GLY A 75 3.92 -7.74 -6.29
CA GLY A 75 2.74 -7.31 -7.05
C GLY A 75 1.92 -6.26 -6.31
N ASN A 76 1.58 -6.52 -5.05
CA ASN A 76 0.87 -5.58 -4.18
C ASN A 76 1.65 -4.26 -4.01
N ASN A 77 2.98 -4.33 -3.91
CA ASN A 77 3.86 -3.17 -3.80
C ASN A 77 3.72 -2.26 -5.02
N ILE A 78 3.79 -2.83 -6.23
CA ILE A 78 3.69 -2.11 -7.51
C ILE A 78 2.31 -1.45 -7.66
N TYR A 79 1.22 -2.19 -7.38
CA TYR A 79 -0.12 -1.62 -7.47
C TYR A 79 -0.33 -0.49 -6.46
N SER A 80 0.18 -0.65 -5.23
CA SER A 80 0.09 0.39 -4.20
C SER A 80 0.88 1.65 -4.56
N VAL A 81 2.09 1.51 -5.12
CA VAL A 81 2.86 2.67 -5.61
C VAL A 81 2.11 3.35 -6.74
N ARG A 82 1.64 2.58 -7.72
CA ARG A 82 0.95 3.14 -8.89
C ARG A 82 -0.31 3.91 -8.47
N VAL A 83 -1.11 3.40 -7.55
CA VAL A 83 -2.27 4.13 -7.00
C VAL A 83 -1.85 5.41 -6.28
N GLY A 84 -0.85 5.35 -5.40
CA GLY A 84 -0.37 6.52 -4.66
C GLY A 84 0.19 7.61 -5.57
N GLU A 85 1.01 7.25 -6.57
CA GLU A 85 1.55 8.20 -7.56
C GLU A 85 0.44 8.83 -8.41
N SER A 86 -0.58 8.05 -8.78
CA SER A 86 -1.70 8.56 -9.59
C SER A 86 -2.49 9.63 -8.83
N VAL A 87 -2.80 9.37 -7.56
CA VAL A 87 -3.48 10.33 -6.68
C VAL A 87 -2.62 11.58 -6.47
N ALA A 88 -1.31 11.41 -6.28
CA ALA A 88 -0.39 12.53 -6.11
C ALA A 88 -0.32 13.41 -7.36
N ARG A 89 -0.29 12.80 -8.55
CA ARG A 89 -0.26 13.49 -9.83
C ARG A 89 -1.50 14.36 -10.03
N ASP A 90 -2.69 13.77 -9.84
CA ASP A 90 -3.96 14.49 -10.02
C ASP A 90 -4.12 15.62 -8.99
N LEU A 91 -3.62 15.43 -7.77
CA LEU A 91 -3.59 16.47 -6.73
C LEU A 91 -2.65 17.62 -7.09
N ARG A 92 -1.43 17.32 -7.59
CA ARG A 92 -0.48 18.35 -8.03
C ARG A 92 -1.05 19.16 -9.20
N GLU A 93 -1.72 18.51 -10.15
CA GLU A 93 -2.35 19.17 -11.29
C GLU A 93 -3.48 20.12 -10.85
N ALA A 94 -4.36 19.67 -9.95
CA ALA A 94 -5.45 20.49 -9.42
C ALA A 94 -4.92 21.73 -8.67
N ILE A 95 -3.89 21.57 -7.85
CA ILE A 95 -3.28 22.71 -7.13
C ILE A 95 -2.59 23.65 -8.12
N PHE A 96 -1.89 23.13 -9.14
CA PHE A 96 -1.22 23.95 -10.15
C PHE A 96 -2.19 24.79 -10.98
N LEU A 97 -3.33 24.22 -11.39
CA LEU A 97 -4.40 24.94 -12.08
C LEU A 97 -5.02 26.03 -11.19
N GLN A 98 -5.14 25.77 -9.89
CA GLN A 98 -5.67 26.74 -8.94
C GLN A 98 -4.70 27.92 -8.75
N ILE A 99 -3.38 27.67 -8.69
CA ILE A 99 -2.36 28.73 -8.65
C ILE A 99 -2.39 29.58 -9.92
N GLN A 100 -2.51 28.97 -11.11
CA GLN A 100 -2.59 29.71 -12.37
C GLN A 100 -3.85 30.58 -12.49
N ARG A 101 -4.93 30.23 -11.78
CA ARG A 101 -6.17 31.01 -11.73
C ARG A 101 -6.15 32.17 -10.72
N PHE A 102 -5.15 32.24 -9.84
CA PHE A 102 -4.99 33.40 -8.96
C PHE A 102 -4.48 34.60 -9.78
N ALA A 103 -5.31 35.64 -9.86
CA ALA A 103 -4.94 36.90 -10.50
C ALA A 103 -3.87 37.63 -9.64
N TYR A 104 -3.00 38.37 -10.31
CA TYR A 104 -1.82 39.08 -9.78
C TYR A 104 -2.04 40.00 -8.55
N GLY A 105 -3.28 40.25 -8.11
CA GLY A 105 -3.61 41.07 -6.94
C GLY A 105 -3.69 40.34 -5.59
N ASP A 106 -3.85 39.01 -5.57
CA ASP A 106 -3.99 38.21 -4.33
C ASP A 106 -2.69 37.46 -3.92
N LEU A 107 -1.71 37.40 -4.83
CA LEU A 107 -0.40 36.75 -4.61
C LEU A 107 0.50 37.52 -3.63
N ASP A 108 0.29 38.84 -3.47
CA ASP A 108 1.01 39.67 -2.49
C ASP A 108 0.50 39.48 -1.05
N ARG A 109 -0.73 38.98 -0.87
CA ARG A 109 -1.33 38.72 0.45
C ARG A 109 -1.12 37.30 0.96
N GLN A 110 -0.89 36.34 0.07
CA GLN A 110 -0.60 34.95 0.40
C GLN A 110 0.83 34.63 -0.01
N GLN A 111 1.76 34.65 0.95
CA GLN A 111 3.18 34.34 0.75
C GLN A 111 3.38 33.16 -0.22
N THR A 112 3.87 33.44 -1.43
CA THR A 112 4.13 32.49 -2.51
C THR A 112 4.86 31.22 -2.05
N GLY A 113 5.69 31.32 -1.00
CA GLY A 113 6.35 30.19 -0.35
C GLY A 113 5.41 29.18 0.33
N GLN A 114 4.32 29.62 0.97
CA GLN A 114 3.36 28.71 1.61
C GLN A 114 2.55 27.92 0.59
N LEU A 115 2.24 28.51 -0.57
CA LEU A 115 1.58 27.82 -1.67
C LEU A 115 2.47 26.72 -2.27
N MET A 116 3.77 26.98 -2.44
CA MET A 116 4.73 25.95 -2.86
C MET A 116 4.85 24.81 -1.84
N ILE A 117 4.87 25.13 -0.54
CA ILE A 117 4.92 24.11 0.53
C ILE A 117 3.66 23.24 0.50
N ARG A 118 2.46 23.82 0.33
CA ARG A 118 1.22 23.02 0.18
C ARG A 118 1.23 22.15 -1.08
N LEU A 119 1.83 22.62 -2.16
CA LEU A 119 1.92 21.88 -3.43
C LEU A 119 2.89 20.69 -3.36
N THR A 120 3.96 20.82 -2.60
CA THR A 120 5.02 19.80 -2.51
C THR A 120 4.88 18.93 -1.26
N VAL A 121 4.83 19.54 -0.08
CA VAL A 121 4.83 18.83 1.21
C VAL A 121 3.48 18.16 1.48
N ASP A 122 2.37 18.90 1.37
CA ASP A 122 1.05 18.32 1.68
C ASP A 122 0.62 17.28 0.64
N ALA A 123 0.93 17.51 -0.64
CA ALA A 123 0.67 16.53 -1.69
C ALA A 123 1.48 15.24 -1.49
N SER A 124 2.75 15.37 -1.09
CA SER A 124 3.60 14.22 -0.78
C SER A 124 3.15 13.50 0.50
N ALA A 125 2.61 14.22 1.48
CA ALA A 125 2.06 13.63 2.69
C ALA A 125 0.80 12.81 2.37
N LEU A 126 -0.11 13.34 1.54
CA LEU A 126 -1.29 12.61 1.05
C LEU A 126 -0.93 11.39 0.21
N GLN A 127 0.10 11.50 -0.62
CA GLN A 127 0.65 10.37 -1.36
C GLN A 127 1.16 9.26 -0.42
N ARG A 128 1.92 9.62 0.62
CA ARG A 128 2.40 8.64 1.61
C ARG A 128 1.25 8.05 2.40
N LEU A 129 0.29 8.86 2.83
CA LEU A 129 -0.89 8.38 3.56
C LEU A 129 -1.68 7.37 2.72
N THR A 130 -1.94 7.66 1.44
CA THR A 130 -2.62 6.71 0.54
C THR A 130 -1.83 5.42 0.34
N GLN A 131 -0.49 5.50 0.19
CA GLN A 131 0.36 4.31 0.12
C GLN A 131 0.36 3.49 1.41
N ILE A 132 0.40 4.14 2.58
CA ILE A 132 0.40 3.49 3.90
C ILE A 132 -0.95 2.84 4.18
N THR A 133 -2.06 3.52 3.88
CA THR A 133 -3.41 2.93 4.06
C THR A 133 -3.60 1.70 3.19
N LEU A 134 -3.06 1.69 1.96
CA LEU A 134 -3.14 0.51 1.07
C LEU A 134 -2.19 -0.63 1.45
N ARG A 135 -1.09 -0.35 2.16
CA ARG A 135 -0.03 -1.34 2.48
C ARG A 135 0.00 -1.81 3.93
N ILE A 136 -0.09 -0.88 4.86
CA ILE A 136 0.19 -1.08 6.30
C ILE A 136 -1.11 -1.04 7.10
N GLY A 137 -2.12 -0.28 6.67
CA GLY A 137 -3.41 -0.19 7.37
C GLY A 137 -4.13 -1.53 7.56
N THR A 138 -3.83 -2.52 6.73
CA THR A 138 -4.33 -3.90 6.82
C THR A 138 -3.33 -4.90 7.44
N ARG A 139 -2.10 -4.45 7.73
CA ARG A 139 -1.02 -5.24 8.36
C ARG A 139 -0.72 -4.80 9.79
N ALA A 140 -1.30 -3.70 10.25
CA ALA A 140 -1.21 -3.30 11.64
C ALA A 140 -2.04 -4.26 12.51
N PRO A 141 -1.49 -4.75 13.64
CA PRO A 141 -2.24 -5.53 14.61
C PRO A 141 -3.42 -4.74 15.21
#